data_AF-A0A517NH68-F1
#
_entry.id   AF-A0A517NH68-F1
#
_cell.length_a   1.000
_cell.length_b   1.000
_cell.length_c   1.000
_cell.angle_alpha   90.00
_cell.angle_beta   90.00
_cell.angle_gamma   90.00
#
_symmetry.space_group_name_H-M   'P 1'
#
loop_
_entity.id
_entity.type
_entity.pdbx_description
1 polymer ?
#
loop_
_entity_poly.entity_id
_entity_poly.type
_entity_poly.pdbx_seq_one_letter_code
_entity_poly.pdbx_strand_id
1 'polypeptide(L)'
;MRIEGIDWLRAWMSVSVVVWHMMIVPHSDVFSADEFTQHAFGVSDFVNFHVLLAAVPTFMAVACFLFARKTQSLSTLKSSLRRVILLLAFWPLAMKLWEGSVGELIDSIPRSPLPLLEYVFRAGNTLYYFFSCLLFCYVLCYLAARLKTRWISCAWIASVIGVELMPLAAQQFRIPLLAAYWNPLNFAPYALGAVLLARWEKSEAFRHNRSRVAVACVVFATLLAAIEWRWMLDSIHFQYNQCAFPQYTRSSLVFTAFGLLIAACNPAIRTNVVVSYLAATSLSLYCLHLFFVPVADKLIDPEDVSVVGSILRLVVVLVLSNVAFHVGKLFLKKELLC
;
A
#
# COMPACT_ATOMS: atom_id res chain seq x y z
N MET A 1 -12.68 -15.60 -12.96
CA MET A 1 -13.91 -14.98 -12.43
C MET A 1 -13.56 -13.64 -11.81
N ARG A 2 -14.13 -12.55 -12.33
CA ARG A 2 -14.00 -11.19 -11.79
C ARG A 2 -14.78 -11.11 -10.46
N ILE A 3 -14.23 -10.44 -9.45
CA ILE A 3 -14.95 -10.14 -8.20
C ILE A 3 -15.21 -8.65 -8.20
N GLU A 4 -16.47 -8.26 -8.41
CA GLU A 4 -16.86 -6.85 -8.59
C GLU A 4 -16.49 -5.99 -7.37
N GLY A 5 -16.67 -6.46 -6.14
CA GLY A 5 -16.30 -5.66 -4.96
C GLY A 5 -14.80 -5.34 -4.85
N ILE A 6 -13.90 -6.10 -5.50
CA ILE A 6 -12.47 -5.73 -5.56
C ILE A 6 -12.26 -4.45 -6.40
N ASP A 7 -13.11 -4.19 -7.40
CA ASP A 7 -13.00 -2.96 -8.19
C ASP A 7 -13.33 -1.73 -7.34
N TRP A 8 -14.27 -1.83 -6.39
CA TRP A 8 -14.52 -0.77 -5.40
C TRP A 8 -13.27 -0.47 -4.56
N LEU A 9 -12.60 -1.51 -4.06
CA LEU A 9 -11.34 -1.32 -3.31
C LEU A 9 -10.28 -0.66 -4.18
N ARG A 10 -10.11 -1.11 -5.44
CA ARG A 10 -9.11 -0.53 -6.35
C ARG A 10 -9.37 0.94 -6.64
N ALA A 11 -10.61 1.30 -6.92
CA ALA A 11 -11.02 2.67 -7.19
C ALA A 11 -10.76 3.57 -5.96
N TRP A 12 -11.34 3.21 -4.81
CA TRP A 12 -11.24 3.99 -3.58
C TRP A 12 -9.79 4.11 -3.10
N MET A 13 -9.08 2.99 -2.98
CA MET A 13 -7.72 3.00 -2.45
C MET A 13 -6.74 3.76 -3.35
N SER A 14 -6.95 3.78 -4.67
CA SER A 14 -6.10 4.59 -5.55
C SER A 14 -6.29 6.09 -5.31
N VAL A 15 -7.51 6.54 -5.04
CA VAL A 15 -7.78 7.93 -4.68
C VAL A 15 -7.21 8.25 -3.31
N SER A 16 -7.37 7.36 -2.32
CA SER A 16 -6.79 7.53 -0.99
C SER A 16 -5.28 7.73 -1.00
N VAL A 17 -4.56 7.00 -1.87
CA VAL A 17 -3.11 7.19 -2.04
C VAL A 17 -2.79 8.61 -2.54
N VAL A 18 -3.56 9.12 -3.50
CA VAL A 18 -3.37 10.47 -4.04
C VAL A 18 -3.65 11.52 -2.97
N VAL A 19 -4.77 11.37 -2.25
CA VAL A 19 -5.16 12.26 -1.14
C VAL A 19 -4.08 12.31 -0.06
N TRP A 20 -3.49 11.15 0.28
CA TRP A 20 -2.39 11.04 1.22
C TRP A 20 -1.13 11.79 0.74
N HIS A 21 -0.65 11.51 -0.47
CA HIS A 21 0.59 12.14 -0.96
C HIS A 21 0.45 13.63 -1.27
N MET A 22 -0.77 14.11 -1.50
CA MET A 22 -1.06 15.52 -1.66
C MET A 22 -1.26 16.25 -0.33
N MET A 23 -1.23 15.55 0.81
CA MET A 23 -1.47 16.10 2.14
C MET A 23 -2.79 16.89 2.24
N ILE A 24 -3.83 16.43 1.53
CA ILE A 24 -5.14 17.09 1.51
C ILE A 24 -5.80 17.06 2.89
N VAL A 25 -5.56 15.99 3.65
CA VAL A 25 -5.98 15.90 5.05
C VAL A 25 -4.86 16.51 5.89
N PRO A 26 -5.12 17.58 6.66
CA PRO A 26 -4.09 18.25 7.45
C PRO A 26 -3.35 17.28 8.36
N HIS A 27 -2.03 17.40 8.45
CA HIS A 27 -1.23 16.64 9.39
C HIS A 27 -1.50 17.10 10.83
N SER A 28 -1.60 16.17 11.76
CA SER A 28 -1.63 16.42 13.21
C SER A 28 -0.21 16.56 13.77
N ASP A 29 -0.10 16.85 15.07
CA ASP A 29 1.19 17.00 15.77
C ASP A 29 2.09 15.76 15.67
N VAL A 30 1.55 14.57 15.35
CA VAL A 30 2.34 13.35 15.16
C VAL A 30 3.31 13.44 13.98
N PHE A 31 3.09 14.37 13.05
CA PHE A 31 3.99 14.67 11.93
C PHE A 31 5.04 15.74 12.28
N SER A 32 4.97 16.35 13.46
CA SER A 32 5.88 17.38 13.93
C SER A 32 6.88 16.79 14.93
N ALA A 33 8.17 16.82 14.59
CA ALA A 33 9.22 16.28 15.47
C ALA A 33 9.31 16.99 16.83
N ASP A 34 8.87 18.25 16.87
CA ASP A 34 8.92 19.09 18.07
C ASP A 34 7.64 18.96 18.91
N GLU A 35 6.49 18.71 18.29
CA GLU A 35 5.18 18.78 18.97
C GLU A 35 4.58 17.40 19.28
N PHE A 36 5.06 16.30 18.67
CA PHE A 36 4.43 14.98 18.80
C PHE A 36 4.31 14.46 20.24
N THR A 37 5.11 14.96 21.18
CA THR A 37 5.07 14.56 22.59
C THR A 37 3.82 15.09 23.32
N GLN A 38 3.22 16.16 22.83
CA GLN A 38 1.97 16.75 23.35
C GLN A 38 0.73 16.29 22.58
N HIS A 39 0.94 15.43 21.58
CA HIS A 39 -0.09 14.99 20.67
C HIS A 39 -1.25 14.27 21.38
N ALA A 40 -2.48 14.63 21.01
CA ALA A 40 -3.69 13.89 21.34
C ALA A 40 -4.33 13.34 20.06
N PHE A 41 -4.68 12.06 20.08
CA PHE A 41 -5.30 11.39 18.93
C PHE A 41 -6.61 12.09 18.54
N GLY A 42 -6.72 12.48 17.27
CA GLY A 42 -7.86 13.20 16.72
C GLY A 42 -8.40 12.62 15.41
N VAL A 43 -9.31 13.38 14.79
CA VAL A 43 -9.94 12.99 13.52
C VAL A 43 -8.92 12.94 12.38
N SER A 44 -7.96 13.87 12.36
CA SER A 44 -6.87 13.86 11.38
C SER A 44 -6.11 12.54 11.45
N ASP A 45 -5.73 12.08 12.64
CA ASP A 45 -4.99 10.82 12.83
C ASP A 45 -5.78 9.61 12.33
N PHE A 46 -7.07 9.56 12.65
CA PHE A 46 -7.94 8.50 12.17
C PHE A 46 -7.98 8.46 10.64
N VAL A 47 -8.21 9.60 9.99
CA VAL A 47 -8.30 9.66 8.53
C VAL A 47 -6.95 9.31 7.91
N ASN A 48 -5.87 9.95 8.36
CA ASN A 48 -4.52 9.74 7.84
C ASN A 48 -4.03 8.29 8.02
N PHE A 49 -4.10 7.77 9.25
CA PHE A 49 -3.47 6.48 9.57
C PHE A 49 -4.35 5.25 9.41
N HIS A 50 -5.68 5.39 9.44
CA HIS A 50 -6.60 4.24 9.37
C HIS A 50 -7.48 4.23 8.12
N VAL A 51 -7.68 5.38 7.46
CA VAL A 51 -8.44 5.44 6.20
C VAL A 51 -7.50 5.53 5.00
N LEU A 52 -6.61 6.52 4.97
CA LEU A 52 -5.74 6.78 3.83
C LEU A 52 -4.61 5.76 3.74
N LEU A 53 -3.85 5.56 4.83
CA LEU A 53 -2.75 4.58 4.87
C LEU A 53 -3.20 3.11 4.76
N ALA A 54 -4.49 2.81 4.90
CA ALA A 54 -5.02 1.46 4.64
C ALA A 54 -4.95 1.07 3.15
N ALA A 55 -4.72 2.04 2.25
CA ALA A 55 -4.71 1.80 0.81
C ALA A 55 -3.61 0.84 0.34
N VAL A 56 -2.36 1.07 0.73
CA VAL A 56 -1.22 0.22 0.34
C VAL A 56 -1.35 -1.21 0.89
N PRO A 57 -1.64 -1.43 2.20
CA PRO A 57 -2.03 -2.73 2.74
C PRO A 57 -3.14 -3.43 1.96
N THR A 58 -4.20 -2.71 1.60
CA THR A 58 -5.34 -3.27 0.88
C THR A 58 -4.95 -3.67 -0.53
N PHE A 59 -4.18 -2.85 -1.25
CA PHE A 59 -3.64 -3.23 -2.56
C PHE A 59 -2.75 -4.47 -2.48
N MET A 60 -1.91 -4.57 -1.46
CA MET A 60 -1.07 -5.76 -1.25
C MET A 60 -1.91 -7.01 -0.98
N ALA A 61 -2.92 -6.91 -0.11
CA ALA A 61 -3.85 -8.00 0.19
C ALA A 61 -4.60 -8.46 -1.07
N VAL A 62 -5.16 -7.52 -1.85
CA VAL A 62 -5.87 -7.79 -3.10
C VAL A 62 -4.94 -8.48 -4.10
N ALA A 63 -3.74 -7.94 -4.33
CA ALA A 63 -2.79 -8.50 -5.28
C ALA A 63 -2.37 -9.92 -4.90
N CYS A 64 -2.03 -10.14 -3.62
CA CYS A 64 -1.68 -11.46 -3.10
C CYS A 64 -2.84 -12.45 -3.18
N PHE A 65 -4.07 -12.03 -2.88
CA PHE A 65 -5.26 -12.87 -2.94
C PHE A 65 -5.57 -13.28 -4.38
N LEU A 66 -5.56 -12.34 -5.32
CA LEU A 66 -5.75 -12.63 -6.74
C LEU A 66 -4.65 -13.54 -7.29
N PHE A 67 -3.41 -13.38 -6.83
CA PHE A 67 -2.32 -14.30 -7.15
C PHE A 67 -2.59 -15.70 -6.58
N ALA A 68 -2.94 -15.81 -5.29
CA ALA A 68 -3.18 -17.08 -4.58
C ALA A 68 -4.36 -17.89 -5.14
N ARG A 69 -5.37 -17.23 -5.74
CA ARG A 69 -6.50 -17.89 -6.40
C ARG A 69 -6.15 -18.59 -7.71
N LYS A 70 -5.05 -18.18 -8.37
CA LYS A 70 -4.58 -18.84 -9.60
C LYS A 70 -3.92 -20.17 -9.27
N THR A 71 -3.71 -21.01 -10.28
CA THR A 71 -2.89 -22.22 -10.13
C THR A 71 -1.43 -21.81 -9.84
N GLN A 72 -0.92 -22.27 -8.71
CA GLN A 72 0.40 -21.93 -8.19
C GLN A 72 1.50 -22.75 -8.88
N SER A 73 1.81 -22.38 -10.11
CA SER A 73 2.91 -22.94 -10.90
C SER A 73 4.09 -21.98 -11.01
N LEU A 74 5.28 -22.51 -11.29
CA LEU A 74 6.47 -21.68 -11.50
C LEU A 74 6.30 -20.72 -12.69
N SER A 75 5.56 -21.14 -13.72
CA SER A 75 5.23 -20.28 -14.86
C SER A 75 4.40 -19.07 -14.45
N THR A 76 3.36 -19.27 -13.62
CA THR A 76 2.54 -18.18 -13.07
C THR A 76 3.38 -17.21 -12.23
N LEU A 77 4.29 -17.73 -11.39
CA LEU A 77 5.21 -16.90 -10.60
C LEU A 77 6.13 -16.10 -11.53
N LYS A 78 6.82 -16.76 -12.48
CA LYS A 78 7.76 -16.11 -13.41
C LYS A 78 7.09 -15.00 -14.21
N SER A 79 5.88 -15.24 -14.72
CA SER A 79 5.09 -14.23 -15.45
C SER A 79 4.78 -13.03 -14.56
N SER A 80 4.34 -13.27 -13.32
CA SER A 80 3.98 -12.21 -12.38
C SER A 80 5.20 -11.40 -11.93
N LEU A 81 6.32 -12.06 -11.59
CA LEU A 81 7.57 -11.40 -11.23
C LEU A 81 8.14 -10.58 -12.39
N ARG A 82 8.15 -11.12 -13.62
CA ARG A 82 8.63 -10.38 -14.80
C ARG A 82 7.89 -9.05 -14.96
N ARG A 83 6.56 -9.07 -14.85
CA ARG A 83 5.75 -7.85 -14.96
C ARG A 83 6.10 -6.84 -13.87
N VAL A 84 6.20 -7.27 -12.62
CA VAL A 84 6.52 -6.38 -11.49
C VAL A 84 7.95 -5.83 -11.59
N ILE A 85 8.93 -6.64 -12.03
CA ILE A 85 10.31 -6.18 -12.29
C ILE A 85 10.34 -5.11 -13.37
N LEU A 86 9.58 -5.28 -14.47
CA LEU A 86 9.51 -4.26 -15.52
C LEU A 86 8.93 -2.94 -14.98
N LEU A 87 7.88 -3.00 -14.16
CA LEU A 87 7.30 -1.81 -13.52
C LEU A 87 8.29 -1.16 -12.54
N LEU A 88 8.98 -1.96 -11.73
CA LEU A 88 9.99 -1.52 -10.77
C LEU A 88 11.23 -0.90 -11.45
N ALA A 89 11.60 -1.37 -12.64
CA ALA A 89 12.69 -0.77 -13.40
C ALA A 89 12.24 0.53 -14.09
N PHE A 90 11.04 0.54 -14.67
CA PHE A 90 10.54 1.66 -15.47
C PHE A 90 10.17 2.88 -14.63
N TRP A 91 9.34 2.72 -13.60
CA TRP A 91 8.72 3.86 -12.91
C TRP A 91 9.68 4.70 -12.05
N PRO A 92 10.56 4.10 -11.22
CA PRO A 92 11.61 4.86 -10.53
C PRO A 92 12.52 5.62 -11.48
N LEU A 93 12.93 4.98 -12.58
CA LEU A 93 13.78 5.61 -13.58
C LEU A 93 13.08 6.80 -14.23
N ALA A 94 11.82 6.61 -14.65
CA ALA A 94 11.01 7.69 -15.22
C ALA A 94 10.83 8.85 -14.24
N MET A 95 10.58 8.57 -12.95
CA MET A 95 10.44 9.61 -11.93
C MET A 95 11.74 10.36 -11.69
N LYS A 96 12.88 9.67 -11.60
CA LYS A 96 14.18 10.32 -11.41
C LYS A 96 14.58 11.19 -12.60
N LEU A 97 14.29 10.74 -13.82
CA LEU A 97 14.49 11.53 -15.04
C LEU A 97 13.51 12.71 -15.16
N TRP A 98 12.38 12.65 -14.47
CA TRP A 98 11.41 13.75 -14.41
C TRP A 98 11.80 14.79 -13.36
N GLU A 99 12.29 14.35 -12.20
CA GLU A 99 12.74 15.22 -11.11
C GLU A 99 14.06 15.92 -11.42
N GLY A 100 14.94 15.30 -12.22
CA GLY A 100 16.30 15.78 -12.42
C GLY A 100 16.97 15.26 -13.69
N SER A 101 18.27 15.54 -13.80
CA SER A 101 19.10 15.11 -14.93
C SER A 101 19.59 13.66 -14.80
N VAL A 102 20.11 13.09 -15.91
CA VAL A 102 20.77 11.77 -15.91
C VAL A 102 21.98 11.75 -14.95
N GLY A 103 22.68 12.87 -14.77
CA GLY A 103 23.80 12.99 -13.83
C GLY A 103 23.35 12.79 -12.39
N GLU A 104 22.27 13.47 -11.97
CA GLU A 104 21.69 13.32 -10.63
C GLU A 104 21.22 11.89 -10.35
N LEU A 105 20.68 11.20 -11.36
CA LEU A 105 20.34 9.78 -11.23
C LEU A 105 21.58 8.95 -10.89
N ILE A 106 22.70 9.12 -11.59
CA ILE A 106 23.94 8.37 -11.35
C ILE A 106 24.51 8.71 -9.97
N ASP A 107 24.54 9.99 -9.61
CA ASP A 107 25.07 10.47 -8.34
C ASP A 107 24.24 10.02 -7.14
N SER A 108 22.94 9.75 -7.35
CA SER A 108 22.06 9.23 -6.29
C SER A 108 22.31 7.76 -5.93
N ILE A 109 23.03 6.99 -6.75
CA ILE A 109 23.28 5.57 -6.53
C ILE A 109 24.33 5.39 -5.42
N PRO A 110 23.98 4.77 -4.28
CA PRO A 110 24.93 4.60 -3.19
C PRO A 110 26.09 3.67 -3.58
N ARG A 111 27.30 4.04 -3.16
CA ARG A 111 28.53 3.26 -3.46
C ARG A 111 28.77 2.11 -2.47
N SER A 112 28.12 2.13 -1.31
CA SER A 112 28.27 1.11 -0.27
C SER A 112 27.15 0.05 -0.34
N PRO A 113 27.43 -1.23 -0.01
CA PRO A 113 26.48 -2.33 -0.23
C PRO A 113 25.15 -2.19 0.53
N LEU A 114 25.19 -1.77 1.80
CA LEU A 114 23.98 -1.66 2.63
C LEU A 114 23.07 -0.52 2.15
N PRO A 115 23.52 0.73 2.01
CA PRO A 115 22.73 1.79 1.39
C PRO A 115 22.25 1.47 -0.03
N LEU A 116 23.03 0.74 -0.83
CA LEU A 116 22.57 0.28 -2.15
C LEU A 116 21.38 -0.68 -2.03
N LEU A 117 21.41 -1.60 -1.07
CA LEU A 117 20.30 -2.50 -0.79
C LEU A 117 19.05 -1.73 -0.34
N GLU A 118 19.21 -0.76 0.56
CA GLU A 118 18.11 0.13 0.98
C GLU A 118 17.55 0.92 -0.21
N TYR A 119 18.42 1.48 -1.05
CA TYR A 119 18.04 2.21 -2.25
C TYR A 119 17.20 1.34 -3.20
N VAL A 120 17.59 0.09 -3.43
CA VAL A 120 16.83 -0.87 -4.26
C VAL A 120 15.46 -1.18 -3.64
N PHE A 121 15.40 -1.46 -2.33
CA PHE A 121 14.12 -1.73 -1.67
C PHE A 121 13.19 -0.52 -1.65
N ARG A 122 13.76 0.68 -1.50
CA ARG A 122 13.06 1.97 -1.61
C ARG A 122 12.78 2.40 -3.05
N ALA A 123 13.12 1.57 -4.03
CA ALA A 123 12.98 1.85 -5.45
C ALA A 123 13.54 3.24 -5.82
N GLY A 124 14.77 3.54 -5.37
CA GLY A 124 15.42 4.82 -5.57
C GLY A 124 14.87 5.96 -4.73
N ASN A 125 14.44 5.68 -3.50
CA ASN A 125 13.78 6.63 -2.60
C ASN A 125 12.46 7.17 -3.18
N THR A 126 11.70 6.33 -3.88
CA THR A 126 10.40 6.68 -4.46
C THR A 126 9.29 5.86 -3.82
N LEU A 127 8.04 6.22 -4.09
CA LEU A 127 6.86 5.47 -3.64
C LEU A 127 6.69 4.13 -4.38
N TYR A 128 7.54 3.83 -5.35
CA TYR A 128 7.52 2.56 -6.08
C TYR A 128 8.13 1.38 -5.30
N TYR A 129 8.57 1.60 -4.05
CA TYR A 129 8.94 0.53 -3.11
C TYR A 129 7.83 -0.54 -2.98
N PHE A 130 6.57 -0.16 -3.23
CA PHE A 130 5.44 -1.07 -3.35
C PHE A 130 5.73 -2.26 -4.27
N PHE A 131 6.38 -2.05 -5.41
CA PHE A 131 6.72 -3.13 -6.34
C PHE A 131 7.78 -4.07 -5.77
N SER A 132 8.80 -3.54 -5.08
CA SER A 132 9.80 -4.35 -4.36
C SER A 132 9.13 -5.23 -3.29
N CYS A 133 8.20 -4.67 -2.52
CA CYS A 133 7.42 -5.40 -1.52
C CYS A 133 6.51 -6.46 -2.18
N LEU A 134 5.93 -6.15 -3.34
CA LEU A 134 5.08 -7.08 -4.08
C LEU A 134 5.86 -8.27 -4.65
N LEU A 135 7.10 -8.07 -5.10
CA LEU A 135 8.00 -9.17 -5.50
C LEU A 135 8.20 -10.16 -4.36
N PHE A 136 8.55 -9.64 -3.18
CA PHE A 136 8.69 -10.45 -1.96
C PHE A 136 7.39 -11.20 -1.65
N CYS A 137 6.25 -10.51 -1.67
CA CYS A 137 4.96 -11.10 -1.36
C CYS A 137 4.53 -12.20 -2.35
N TYR A 138 4.81 -12.07 -3.65
CA TYR A 138 4.52 -13.12 -4.63
C TYR A 138 5.36 -14.37 -4.43
N VAL A 139 6.66 -14.22 -4.12
CA VAL A 139 7.51 -15.36 -3.76
C VAL A 139 6.98 -16.03 -2.50
N LEU A 140 6.64 -15.25 -1.46
CA LEU A 140 6.11 -15.78 -0.22
C LEU A 140 4.76 -16.49 -0.41
N CYS A 141 3.83 -15.90 -1.18
CA CYS A 141 2.56 -16.54 -1.57
C CYS A 141 2.79 -17.89 -2.25
N TYR A 142 3.71 -17.94 -3.22
CA TYR A 142 4.02 -19.16 -3.97
C TYR A 142 4.60 -20.28 -3.09
N LEU A 143 5.47 -19.93 -2.14
CA LEU A 143 6.02 -20.88 -1.17
C LEU A 143 4.93 -21.34 -0.20
N ALA A 144 4.19 -20.39 0.39
CA ALA A 144 3.15 -20.66 1.37
C ALA A 144 2.01 -21.52 0.80
N ALA A 145 1.63 -21.32 -0.46
CA ALA A 145 0.55 -22.08 -1.09
C ALA A 145 0.80 -23.60 -1.17
N ARG A 146 2.04 -24.06 -0.97
CA ARG A 146 2.40 -25.48 -0.89
C ARG A 146 2.32 -26.07 0.52
N LEU A 147 2.24 -25.23 1.54
CA LEU A 147 2.21 -25.68 2.92
C LEU A 147 0.80 -26.16 3.31
N LYS A 148 0.70 -27.04 4.30
CA LYS A 148 -0.60 -27.41 4.90
C LYS A 148 -1.21 -26.19 5.61
N THR A 149 -2.54 -26.08 5.62
CA THR A 149 -3.25 -24.90 6.16
C THR A 149 -2.85 -24.56 7.60
N ARG A 150 -2.61 -25.56 8.45
CA ARG A 150 -2.12 -25.36 9.83
C ARG A 150 -0.81 -24.58 9.89
N TRP A 151 0.15 -24.89 9.01
CA TRP A 151 1.46 -24.25 9.01
C TRP A 151 1.39 -22.81 8.50
N ILE A 152 0.55 -22.56 7.49
CA ILE A 152 0.30 -21.20 7.01
C ILE A 152 -0.40 -20.37 8.08
N SER A 153 -1.32 -20.98 8.84
CA SER A 153 -2.02 -20.30 9.94
C SER A 153 -1.03 -19.89 11.04
N CYS A 154 -0.15 -20.81 11.46
CA CYS A 154 0.92 -20.49 12.41
C CYS A 154 1.87 -19.40 11.88
N ALA A 155 2.29 -19.50 10.61
CA ALA A 155 3.16 -18.51 9.99
C ALA A 155 2.48 -17.14 9.88
N TRP A 156 1.18 -17.10 9.56
CA TRP A 156 0.41 -15.87 9.47
C TRP A 156 0.31 -15.20 10.85
N ILE A 157 -0.07 -15.95 11.89
CA ILE A 157 -0.12 -15.45 13.27
C ILE A 157 1.26 -14.92 13.70
N ALA A 158 2.33 -15.69 13.46
CA ALA A 158 3.69 -15.27 13.77
C ALA A 158 4.09 -13.99 13.02
N SER A 159 3.69 -13.85 11.75
CA SER A 159 3.97 -12.63 10.97
C SER A 159 3.18 -11.43 11.47
N VAL A 160 1.92 -11.59 11.89
CA VAL A 160 1.10 -10.50 12.46
C VAL A 160 1.72 -10.02 13.77
N ILE A 161 2.09 -10.96 14.66
CA ILE A 161 2.81 -10.64 15.90
C ILE A 161 4.15 -9.97 15.59
N GLY A 162 4.89 -10.47 14.60
CA GLY A 162 6.16 -9.88 14.17
C GLY A 162 6.01 -8.43 13.72
N VAL A 163 4.97 -8.14 12.93
CA VAL A 163 4.66 -6.76 12.50
C VAL A 163 4.31 -5.86 13.69
N GLU A 164 3.63 -6.36 14.71
CA GLU A 164 3.34 -5.60 15.94
C GLU A 164 4.60 -5.36 16.79
N LEU A 165 5.52 -6.33 16.84
CA LEU A 165 6.72 -6.25 17.68
C LEU A 165 7.86 -5.44 17.03
N MET A 166 7.90 -5.32 15.70
CA MET A 166 8.98 -4.61 15.00
C MET A 166 9.11 -3.12 15.39
N PRO A 167 8.04 -2.32 15.53
CA PRO A 167 8.13 -0.94 15.99
C PRO A 167 8.65 -0.82 17.42
N LEU A 168 8.20 -1.70 18.31
CA LEU A 168 8.65 -1.74 19.70
C LEU A 168 10.14 -2.13 19.77
N ALA A 169 10.57 -3.08 18.94
CA ALA A 169 11.98 -3.44 18.80
C ALA A 169 12.81 -2.28 18.21
N ALA A 170 12.27 -1.54 17.23
CA ALA A 170 12.92 -0.37 16.65
C ALA A 170 13.19 0.69 17.72
N GLN A 171 12.22 0.94 18.60
CA GLN A 171 12.35 1.85 19.75
C GLN A 171 13.39 1.35 20.75
N GLN A 172 13.25 0.09 21.21
CA GLN A 172 14.10 -0.49 22.25
C GLN A 172 15.57 -0.58 21.83
N PHE A 173 15.84 -0.99 20.59
CA PHE A 173 17.20 -1.20 20.08
C PHE A 173 17.75 -0.02 19.27
N ARG A 174 16.96 1.05 19.08
CA ARG A 174 17.30 2.21 18.23
C ARG A 174 17.66 1.80 16.79
N ILE A 175 16.90 0.86 16.22
CA ILE A 175 17.07 0.37 14.84
C ILE A 175 15.83 0.77 14.01
N PRO A 176 15.79 2.00 13.47
CA PRO A 176 14.62 2.54 12.77
C PRO A 176 14.24 1.74 11.52
N LEU A 177 15.20 1.02 10.93
CA LEU A 177 14.99 0.17 9.77
C LEU A 177 13.92 -0.92 10.00
N LEU A 178 13.77 -1.39 11.25
CA LEU A 178 12.77 -2.41 11.58
C LEU A 178 11.33 -1.92 11.35
N ALA A 179 11.08 -0.63 11.52
CA ALA A 179 9.77 0.01 11.36
C ALA A 179 9.68 0.90 10.10
N ALA A 180 10.62 0.74 9.16
CA ALA A 180 10.61 1.51 7.92
C ALA A 180 9.39 1.12 7.07
N TYR A 181 8.67 2.11 6.52
CA TYR A 181 7.46 1.91 5.72
C TYR A 181 7.67 0.94 4.53
N TRP A 182 8.87 0.93 3.96
CA TRP A 182 9.25 0.13 2.79
C TRP A 182 9.83 -1.25 3.12
N ASN A 183 9.90 -1.63 4.41
CA ASN A 183 10.41 -2.95 4.81
C ASN A 183 9.48 -4.06 4.27
N PRO A 184 9.95 -4.98 3.41
CA PRO A 184 9.12 -6.05 2.85
C PRO A 184 8.47 -6.96 3.89
N LEU A 185 9.08 -7.09 5.08
CA LEU A 185 8.54 -7.90 6.18
C LEU A 185 7.22 -7.35 6.74
N ASN A 186 6.98 -6.03 6.63
CA ASN A 186 5.68 -5.42 6.95
C ASN A 186 4.55 -6.09 6.16
N PHE A 187 4.86 -6.60 4.97
CA PHE A 187 3.87 -7.13 4.04
C PHE A 187 3.72 -8.66 4.06
N ALA A 188 4.53 -9.36 4.86
CA ALA A 188 4.44 -10.82 4.99
C ALA A 188 3.06 -11.34 5.44
N PRO A 189 2.35 -10.69 6.40
CA PRO A 189 1.02 -11.13 6.81
C PRO A 189 -0.01 -11.11 5.69
N TYR A 190 0.10 -10.17 4.74
CA TYR A 190 -0.85 -10.07 3.63
C TYR A 190 -0.67 -11.22 2.64
N ALA A 191 0.57 -11.61 2.35
CA ALA A 191 0.86 -12.77 1.49
C ALA A 191 0.33 -14.07 2.11
N LEU A 192 0.64 -14.31 3.38
CA LEU A 192 0.22 -15.53 4.09
C LEU A 192 -1.30 -15.58 4.30
N GLY A 193 -1.90 -14.45 4.71
CA GLY A 193 -3.34 -14.35 4.92
C GLY A 193 -4.13 -14.45 3.62
N ALA A 194 -3.60 -13.95 2.50
CA ALA A 194 -4.21 -14.10 1.18
C ALA A 194 -4.31 -15.56 0.75
N VAL A 195 -3.29 -16.38 1.03
CA VAL A 195 -3.33 -17.83 0.76
C VAL A 195 -4.36 -18.53 1.65
N LEU A 196 -4.45 -18.16 2.93
CA LEU A 196 -5.49 -18.68 3.83
C LEU A 196 -6.89 -18.32 3.34
N LEU A 197 -7.12 -17.05 3.00
CA LEU A 197 -8.39 -16.57 2.49
C LEU A 197 -8.79 -17.27 1.19
N ALA A 198 -7.86 -17.46 0.25
CA ALA A 198 -8.12 -18.18 -1.00
C ALA A 198 -8.52 -19.66 -0.77
N ARG A 199 -8.05 -20.28 0.31
CA ARG A 199 -8.49 -21.63 0.72
C ARG A 199 -9.84 -21.60 1.40
N TRP A 200 -10.05 -20.68 2.34
CA TRP A 200 -11.30 -20.56 3.08
C TRP A 200 -12.48 -20.11 2.21
N GLU A 201 -12.24 -19.32 1.16
CA GLU A 201 -13.28 -18.89 0.21
C GLU A 201 -14.05 -20.09 -0.40
N LYS A 202 -13.40 -21.25 -0.51
CA LYS A 202 -14.00 -22.48 -1.04
C LYS A 202 -14.95 -23.18 -0.05
N SER A 203 -14.85 -22.86 1.24
CA SER A 203 -15.68 -23.45 2.29
C SER A 203 -17.06 -22.79 2.36
N GLU A 204 -18.13 -23.59 2.43
CA GLU A 204 -19.50 -23.09 2.64
C GLU A 204 -19.66 -22.33 3.95
N ALA A 205 -19.07 -22.83 5.03
CA ALA A 205 -19.13 -22.17 6.34
C ALA A 205 -18.55 -20.75 6.30
N PHE A 206 -17.44 -20.55 5.56
CA PHE A 206 -16.86 -19.23 5.38
C PHE A 206 -17.74 -18.33 4.52
N ARG A 207 -18.31 -18.86 3.42
CA ARG A 207 -19.23 -18.09 2.56
C ARG A 207 -20.45 -17.60 3.34
N HIS A 208 -21.02 -18.43 4.21
CA HIS A 208 -22.16 -18.07 5.05
C HIS A 208 -21.80 -17.03 6.13
N ASN A 209 -20.62 -17.14 6.76
CA ASN A 209 -20.20 -16.25 7.85
C ASN A 209 -19.35 -15.06 7.40
N ARG A 210 -19.17 -14.84 6.11
CA ARG A 210 -18.23 -13.87 5.54
C ARG A 210 -18.37 -12.47 6.14
N SER A 211 -19.60 -11.93 6.19
CA SER A 211 -19.84 -10.59 6.72
C SER A 211 -19.49 -10.49 8.21
N ARG A 212 -19.75 -11.56 8.99
CA ARG A 212 -19.37 -11.61 10.41
C ARG A 212 -17.86 -11.62 10.57
N VAL A 213 -17.14 -12.36 9.74
CA VAL A 213 -15.66 -12.37 9.74
C VAL A 213 -15.11 -10.99 9.36
N ALA A 214 -15.67 -10.33 8.34
CA ALA A 214 -15.26 -8.98 7.95
C ALA A 214 -15.45 -7.97 9.10
N VAL A 215 -16.62 -8.00 9.78
CA VAL A 215 -16.89 -7.16 10.95
C VAL A 215 -15.94 -7.48 12.09
N ALA A 216 -15.68 -8.76 12.38
CA ALA A 216 -14.74 -9.17 13.41
C ALA A 216 -13.31 -8.66 13.12
N CYS A 217 -12.87 -8.67 11.87
CA CYS A 217 -11.60 -8.06 11.47
C CYS A 217 -11.57 -6.56 11.76
N VAL A 218 -12.63 -5.81 11.44
CA VAL A 218 -12.70 -4.37 11.71
C VAL A 218 -12.71 -4.06 13.22
N VAL A 219 -13.46 -4.83 14.02
CA VAL A 219 -13.46 -4.69 15.48
C VAL A 219 -12.07 -4.97 16.05
N PHE A 220 -11.41 -6.05 15.62
CA PHE A 220 -10.07 -6.39 16.08
C PHE A 220 -9.03 -5.35 15.64
N ALA A 221 -9.14 -4.83 14.42
CA ALA A 221 -8.31 -3.73 13.94
C ALA A 221 -8.46 -2.48 14.81
N THR A 222 -9.67 -2.15 15.26
CA THR A 222 -9.94 -1.00 16.13
C THR A 222 -9.31 -1.17 17.51
N LEU A 223 -9.40 -2.38 18.09
CA LEU A 223 -8.77 -2.70 19.37
C LEU A 223 -7.25 -2.63 19.29
N LEU A 224 -6.66 -3.19 18.23
CA LEU A 224 -5.22 -3.12 17.98
C LEU A 224 -4.78 -1.68 17.74
N ALA A 225 -5.51 -0.90 16.96
CA ALA A 225 -5.20 0.51 16.73
C ALA A 225 -5.12 1.29 18.06
N ALA A 226 -6.05 1.07 18.99
CA ALA A 226 -6.00 1.71 20.30
C ALA A 226 -4.72 1.35 21.10
N ILE A 227 -4.27 0.09 21.00
CA ILE A 227 -3.03 -0.38 21.62
C ILE A 227 -1.80 0.24 20.94
N GLU A 228 -1.76 0.23 19.60
CA GLU A 228 -0.67 0.80 18.81
C GLU A 228 -0.47 2.28 19.12
N TRP A 229 -1.55 3.08 19.11
CA TRP A 229 -1.50 4.52 19.43
C TRP A 229 -1.01 4.80 20.85
N ARG A 230 -1.21 3.86 21.78
CA ARG A 230 -0.75 4.00 23.16
C ARG A 230 0.76 3.74 23.34
N TRP A 231 1.35 2.89 22.51
CA TRP A 231 2.72 2.37 22.73
C TRP A 231 3.71 2.60 21.58
N MET A 232 3.25 2.87 20.35
CA MET A 232 4.13 2.96 19.19
C MET A 232 4.57 4.39 18.83
N LEU A 233 4.09 5.42 19.53
CA LEU A 233 4.52 6.80 19.34
C LEU A 233 5.97 6.99 19.85
N ASP A 234 6.91 7.29 18.96
CA ASP A 234 8.31 7.56 19.31
C ASP A 234 9.04 8.32 18.19
N SER A 235 10.02 9.14 18.55
CA SER A 235 10.79 9.94 17.60
C SER A 235 11.66 9.12 16.65
N ILE A 236 12.00 7.86 16.99
CA ILE A 236 12.78 6.96 16.13
C ILE A 236 12.13 6.75 14.76
N HIS A 237 10.80 6.88 14.68
CA HIS A 237 10.05 6.61 13.45
C HIS A 237 10.21 7.70 12.39
N PHE A 238 10.57 8.94 12.76
CA PHE A 238 10.71 10.06 11.82
C PHE A 238 11.72 9.79 10.70
N GLN A 239 12.83 9.08 11.00
CA GLN A 239 13.92 8.84 10.06
C GLN A 239 13.45 8.25 8.73
N TYR A 240 12.46 7.36 8.76
CA TYR A 240 11.90 6.76 7.55
C TYR A 240 10.44 7.10 7.34
N ASN A 241 9.63 7.27 8.39
CA ASN A 241 8.18 7.45 8.24
C ASN A 241 7.74 8.91 8.11
N GLN A 242 8.62 9.90 8.31
CA GLN A 242 8.26 11.33 8.33
C GLN A 242 7.18 11.70 9.37
N CYS A 243 6.97 10.82 10.36
CA CYS A 243 6.06 11.01 11.49
C CYS A 243 6.49 10.11 12.65
N ALA A 244 6.00 10.40 13.85
CA ALA A 244 6.31 9.68 15.08
C ALA A 244 5.60 8.33 15.22
N PHE A 245 4.86 7.90 14.20
CA PHE A 245 4.04 6.68 14.23
C PHE A 245 4.35 5.80 13.00
N PRO A 246 4.53 4.46 13.16
CA PRO A 246 4.91 3.60 12.05
C PRO A 246 3.79 3.53 11.00
N GLN A 247 4.09 3.84 9.74
CA GLN A 247 3.05 3.93 8.71
C GLN A 247 2.41 2.59 8.37
N TYR A 248 3.22 1.55 8.09
CA TYR A 248 2.72 0.23 7.64
C TYR A 248 3.09 -0.95 8.55
N THR A 249 4.00 -0.73 9.50
CA THR A 249 4.44 -1.76 10.46
C THR A 249 3.45 -1.87 11.62
N ARG A 250 2.19 -2.20 11.31
CA ARG A 250 1.05 -2.19 12.25
C ARG A 250 0.12 -3.37 12.00
N SER A 251 -0.28 -4.07 13.06
CA SER A 251 -1.18 -5.21 12.94
C SER A 251 -2.62 -4.79 12.66
N SER A 252 -3.06 -3.62 13.15
CA SER A 252 -4.39 -3.04 12.88
C SER A 252 -4.66 -2.93 11.37
N LEU A 253 -3.68 -2.47 10.60
CA LEU A 253 -3.77 -2.37 9.14
C LEU A 253 -3.93 -3.72 8.45
N VAL A 254 -3.31 -4.77 8.98
CA VAL A 254 -3.46 -6.14 8.46
C VAL A 254 -4.93 -6.55 8.55
N PHE A 255 -5.54 -6.35 9.71
CA PHE A 255 -6.94 -6.71 9.93
C PHE A 255 -7.90 -5.78 9.17
N THR A 256 -7.62 -4.47 9.07
CA THR A 256 -8.39 -3.55 8.24
C THR A 256 -8.39 -3.99 6.78
N ALA A 257 -7.21 -4.25 6.19
CA ALA A 257 -7.09 -4.67 4.80
C ALA A 257 -7.82 -6.00 4.52
N PHE A 258 -7.70 -6.99 5.41
CA PHE A 258 -8.44 -8.25 5.26
C PHE A 258 -9.94 -8.09 5.48
N GLY A 259 -10.37 -7.26 6.45
CA GLY A 259 -11.79 -6.96 6.66
C GLY A 259 -12.42 -6.37 5.40
N LEU A 260 -11.75 -5.38 4.80
CA LEU A 260 -12.17 -4.75 3.54
C LEU A 260 -12.17 -5.74 2.37
N LEU A 261 -11.12 -6.55 2.21
CA LEU A 261 -11.04 -7.56 1.15
C LEU A 261 -12.14 -8.63 1.30
N ILE A 262 -12.39 -9.12 2.52
CA ILE A 262 -13.43 -10.11 2.81
C ILE A 262 -14.81 -9.53 2.50
N ALA A 263 -15.06 -8.28 2.90
CA ALA A 263 -16.30 -7.58 2.56
C ALA A 263 -16.46 -7.44 1.04
N ALA A 264 -15.41 -7.01 0.33
CA ALA A 264 -15.37 -6.86 -1.12
C ALA A 264 -15.56 -8.18 -1.90
N CYS A 265 -15.27 -9.33 -1.28
CA CYS A 265 -15.54 -10.62 -1.91
C CYS A 265 -17.04 -10.98 -1.94
N ASN A 266 -17.92 -10.23 -1.27
CA ASN A 266 -19.36 -10.48 -1.27
C ASN A 266 -19.97 -10.43 -2.69
N PRO A 267 -20.59 -11.52 -3.19
CA PRO A 267 -21.16 -11.56 -4.54
C PRO A 267 -22.38 -10.64 -4.72
N ALA A 268 -22.99 -10.15 -3.63
CA ALA A 268 -24.07 -9.18 -3.69
C ALA A 268 -23.58 -7.78 -4.10
N ILE A 269 -22.29 -7.49 -3.95
CA ILE A 269 -21.72 -6.19 -4.35
C ILE A 269 -21.65 -6.13 -5.86
N ARG A 270 -22.26 -5.08 -6.41
CA ARG A 270 -22.19 -4.76 -7.84
C ARG A 270 -21.35 -3.52 -8.08
N THR A 271 -20.68 -3.47 -9.22
CA THR A 271 -19.94 -2.27 -9.66
C THR A 271 -20.75 -1.46 -10.66
N ASN A 272 -20.60 -0.14 -10.60
CA ASN A 272 -21.10 0.76 -11.63
C ASN A 272 -19.99 1.09 -12.64
N VAL A 273 -20.34 1.84 -13.69
CA VAL A 273 -19.42 2.21 -14.78
C VAL A 273 -18.26 3.07 -14.26
N VAL A 274 -18.54 4.02 -13.37
CA VAL A 274 -17.51 4.93 -12.81
C VAL A 274 -16.48 4.16 -12.00
N VAL A 275 -16.93 3.27 -11.11
CA VAL A 275 -16.04 2.43 -10.29
C VAL A 275 -15.25 1.47 -11.16
N SER A 276 -15.89 0.85 -12.15
CA SER A 276 -15.18 -0.03 -13.10
C SER A 276 -14.10 0.73 -13.86
N TYR A 277 -14.38 1.97 -14.27
CA TYR A 277 -13.42 2.84 -14.94
C TYR A 277 -12.24 3.19 -14.02
N LEU A 278 -12.50 3.69 -12.81
CA LEU A 278 -11.47 4.05 -11.84
C LEU A 278 -10.64 2.83 -11.43
N ALA A 279 -11.26 1.67 -11.25
CA ALA A 279 -10.55 0.42 -10.96
C ALA A 279 -9.62 0.01 -12.09
N ALA A 280 -10.03 0.21 -13.35
CA ALA A 280 -9.21 -0.08 -14.51
C ALA A 280 -8.01 0.88 -14.65
N THR A 281 -8.14 2.12 -14.18
CA THR A 281 -7.06 3.12 -14.20
C THR A 281 -6.26 3.20 -12.90
N SER A 282 -6.61 2.41 -11.88
CA SER A 282 -6.06 2.51 -10.52
C SER A 282 -4.53 2.43 -10.44
N LEU A 283 -3.91 1.51 -11.20
CA LEU A 283 -2.44 1.36 -11.22
C LEU A 283 -1.78 2.55 -11.92
N SER A 284 -2.37 3.04 -13.00
CA SER A 284 -1.85 4.20 -13.71
C SER A 284 -2.00 5.46 -12.87
N LEU A 285 -3.10 5.62 -12.14
CA LEU A 285 -3.25 6.71 -11.18
C LEU A 285 -2.19 6.62 -10.07
N TYR A 286 -1.98 5.44 -9.50
CA TYR A 286 -0.91 5.20 -8.53
C TYR A 286 0.48 5.59 -9.06
N CYS A 287 0.78 5.33 -10.33
CA CYS A 287 2.09 5.69 -10.88
C CYS A 287 2.19 7.14 -11.36
N LEU A 288 1.13 7.68 -11.94
CA LEU A 288 1.21 8.97 -12.64
C LEU A 288 0.98 10.16 -11.72
N HIS A 289 0.29 10.00 -10.59
CA HIS A 289 -0.07 11.14 -9.75
C HIS A 289 1.15 11.95 -9.31
N LEU A 290 2.29 11.30 -9.01
CA LEU A 290 3.52 11.98 -8.59
C LEU A 290 4.13 12.91 -9.64
N PHE A 291 3.95 12.59 -10.92
CA PHE A 291 4.39 13.48 -12.01
C PHE A 291 3.51 14.73 -12.09
N PHE A 292 2.24 14.61 -11.70
CA PHE A 292 1.24 15.65 -11.85
C PHE A 292 0.98 16.48 -10.59
N VAL A 293 1.42 16.03 -9.40
CA VAL A 293 1.37 16.86 -8.19
C VAL A 293 2.13 18.18 -8.37
N PRO A 294 3.41 18.21 -8.82
CA PRO A 294 4.12 19.47 -9.07
C PRO A 294 3.49 20.35 -10.15
N VAL A 295 2.73 19.76 -11.08
CA VAL A 295 1.98 20.50 -12.10
C VAL A 295 0.75 21.15 -11.48
N ALA A 296 0.01 20.42 -10.64
CA ALA A 296 -1.14 20.97 -9.92
C ALA A 296 -0.72 22.11 -8.98
N ASP A 297 0.41 21.97 -8.29
CA ASP A 297 0.95 22.99 -7.38
C ASP A 297 1.43 24.26 -8.09
N LYS A 298 1.68 24.20 -9.40
CA LYS A 298 1.96 25.38 -10.23
C LYS A 298 0.69 26.07 -10.73
N LEU A 299 -0.40 25.32 -10.87
CA LEU A 299 -1.67 25.82 -11.39
C LEU A 299 -2.57 26.38 -10.29
N ILE A 300 -2.44 25.85 -9.08
CA ILE A 300 -3.22 26.22 -7.91
C ILE A 300 -2.22 26.54 -6.82
N ASP A 301 -2.38 27.70 -6.19
CA ASP A 301 -1.49 28.17 -5.14
C ASP A 301 -1.32 27.09 -4.05
N PRO A 302 -0.10 26.58 -3.80
CA PRO A 302 0.12 25.57 -2.78
C PRO A 302 -0.14 26.11 -1.36
N GLU A 303 -0.14 27.43 -1.17
CA GLU A 303 -0.51 28.09 0.09
C GLU A 303 -2.03 28.17 0.30
N ASP A 304 -2.84 27.91 -0.74
CA ASP A 304 -4.29 27.81 -0.62
C ASP A 304 -4.69 26.50 0.08
N VAL A 305 -4.70 26.56 1.41
CA VAL A 305 -5.15 25.48 2.29
C VAL A 305 -6.68 25.36 2.37
N SER A 306 -7.44 26.11 1.56
CA SER A 306 -8.88 25.96 1.52
C SER A 306 -9.29 24.58 1.03
N VAL A 307 -10.45 24.11 1.50
CA VAL A 307 -11.06 22.85 1.04
C VAL A 307 -11.26 22.87 -0.47
N VAL A 308 -11.61 24.04 -1.04
CA VAL A 308 -11.83 24.20 -2.48
C VAL A 308 -10.51 24.05 -3.25
N GLY A 309 -9.44 24.75 -2.84
CA GLY A 309 -8.11 24.62 -3.45
C GLY A 309 -7.59 23.18 -3.43
N SER A 310 -7.73 22.50 -2.29
CA SER A 310 -7.34 21.09 -2.13
C SER A 310 -8.12 20.14 -3.04
N ILE A 311 -9.45 20.32 -3.17
CA ILE A 311 -10.29 19.54 -4.08
C ILE A 311 -9.91 19.81 -5.54
N LEU A 312 -9.67 21.07 -5.91
CA LEU A 312 -9.25 21.43 -7.27
C LEU A 312 -7.91 20.78 -7.62
N ARG A 313 -6.92 20.82 -6.71
CA ARG A 313 -5.61 20.14 -6.90
C ARG A 313 -5.81 18.65 -7.13
N LEU A 314 -6.61 17.98 -6.31
CA LEU A 314 -6.94 16.56 -6.48
C LEU A 314 -7.56 16.30 -7.85
N VAL A 315 -8.56 17.07 -8.25
CA VAL A 315 -9.25 16.91 -9.55
C VAL A 315 -8.26 17.07 -10.70
N VAL A 316 -7.37 18.07 -10.66
CA VAL A 316 -6.33 18.26 -11.68
C VAL A 316 -5.44 17.03 -11.78
N VAL A 317 -4.91 16.52 -10.66
CA VAL A 317 -4.05 15.33 -10.64
C VAL A 317 -4.78 14.09 -11.17
N LEU A 318 -6.04 13.89 -10.77
CA LEU A 318 -6.86 12.78 -11.26
C LEU A 318 -7.09 12.87 -12.77
N VAL A 319 -7.46 14.05 -13.28
CA VAL A 319 -7.72 14.27 -14.71
C VAL A 319 -6.45 14.07 -15.53
N LEU A 320 -5.33 14.70 -15.16
CA LEU A 320 -4.06 14.58 -15.88
C LEU A 320 -3.56 13.13 -15.89
N SER A 321 -3.65 12.43 -14.77
CA SER A 321 -3.29 11.00 -14.68
C SER A 321 -4.14 10.14 -15.62
N ASN A 322 -5.44 10.41 -15.72
CA ASN A 322 -6.34 9.69 -16.62
C ASN A 322 -6.07 10.02 -18.10
N VAL A 323 -5.82 11.28 -18.43
CA VAL A 323 -5.45 11.69 -19.80
C VAL A 323 -4.16 11.00 -20.22
N ALA A 324 -3.11 11.07 -19.39
CA ALA A 324 -1.83 10.44 -19.66
C ALA A 324 -1.95 8.91 -19.81
N PHE A 325 -2.83 8.27 -19.05
CA PHE A 325 -3.14 6.85 -19.24
C PHE A 325 -3.74 6.54 -20.63
N HIS A 326 -4.71 7.33 -21.09
CA HIS A 326 -5.32 7.14 -22.41
C HIS A 326 -4.37 7.46 -23.55
N VAL A 327 -3.55 8.50 -23.41
CA VAL A 327 -2.48 8.83 -24.37
C VAL A 327 -1.47 7.69 -24.40
N GLY A 328 -1.00 7.20 -23.25
CA GLY A 328 -0.07 6.07 -23.17
C GLY A 328 -0.61 4.80 -23.83
N LYS A 329 -1.93 4.56 -23.74
CA LYS A 329 -2.60 3.47 -24.47
C LYS A 329 -2.48 3.53 -25.98
N LEU A 330 -2.34 4.72 -26.57
CA LEU A 330 -2.16 4.89 -28.01
C LEU A 330 -0.74 4.49 -28.45
N PHE A 331 0.25 4.65 -27.57
CA PHE A 331 1.66 4.41 -27.90
C PHE A 331 2.20 3.06 -27.39
N LEU A 332 1.62 2.49 -26.34
CA LEU A 332 2.06 1.24 -25.75
C LEU A 332 1.26 0.05 -26.29
N LYS A 333 1.96 -0.99 -26.75
CA LYS A 333 1.33 -2.27 -27.14
C LYS A 333 0.45 -2.79 -25.99
N LYS A 334 -0.76 -3.29 -26.30
CA LYS A 334 -1.75 -3.80 -25.32
C LYS A 334 -1.17 -4.76 -24.28
N GLU A 335 -0.16 -5.54 -24.64
CA GLU A 335 0.49 -6.53 -23.76
C GLU A 335 1.22 -5.91 -22.55
N LEU A 336 1.59 -4.63 -22.62
CA LEU A 336 2.29 -3.93 -21.52
C LEU A 336 1.34 -3.25 -20.53
N LEU A 337 0.06 -3.08 -20.89
CA LEU A 337 -0.90 -2.26 -20.14
C LEU A 337 -1.89 -3.06 -19.28
N CYS A 338 -2.02 -4.37 -19.52
CA CYS A 338 -3.03 -5.23 -18.90
C CYS A 338 -2.46 -6.09 -17.78
#